data_AF-A0A1J4KHU7-F1
#
_entry.id   AF-A0A1J4KHU7-F1
#
_cell.length_a   1.000
_cell.length_b   1.000
_cell.length_c   1.000
_cell.angle_alpha   90.00
_cell.angle_beta   90.00
_cell.angle_gamma   90.00
#
_symmetry.space_group_name_H-M   'P 1'
#
loop_
_entity.id
_entity.type
_entity.pdbx_description
1 polymer ?
#
loop_
_entity_poly.entity_id
_entity_poly.type
_entity_poly.pdbx_seq_one_letter_code
_entity_poly.pdbx_strand_id
1 'polypeptide(L)'
;MINLTITNLMIMSSISSSPMYTHSRQSFALQFSTFSKFASPFLHSLPKEVKFRGCLFSKFIKTPIQLRQNDARSLSPTQDIVKDRQLLVNMSASFEDTKFIDNTALGSNFNESCGGAIFVWGEVTIVFKKCTFQRCAANNAGALCLCCCSTNISECTFEKCIAYNNVGAIWALSFSYFSHDCNLFIEYSNFTDNKAGENCGAINANLTNTIINNCKFIGNTANLSCGAVALIGEYSSYLNYVEFINNSCLQNGAALWIQGNRDYMKNIFKISLNFIVFENNRFDFKEEPDQEKTTSSDKLVSKIGAIHTFGIVSLFYDGEICFDGVYENFIRTEKDKNFLPGQNFREILFNSSSKCPFKLVEPTPVVCEEFEYTNPYIENRLIKNKLALFLPIFMM
;
A
#
# COMPACT_ATOMS: atom_id res chain seq x y z
N MET A 1 25.49 -5.51 -42.15
CA MET A 1 25.60 -5.52 -40.67
C MET A 1 26.05 -4.13 -40.24
N ILE A 2 25.10 -3.26 -39.86
CA ILE A 2 25.42 -1.92 -39.36
C ILE A 2 25.31 -2.00 -37.84
N ASN A 3 26.46 -2.02 -37.17
CA ASN A 3 26.56 -2.02 -35.73
C ASN A 3 26.36 -0.57 -35.25
N LEU A 4 25.09 -0.17 -35.06
CA LEU A 4 24.71 1.13 -34.52
C LEU A 4 24.83 1.11 -32.99
N THR A 5 26.07 1.14 -32.50
CA THR A 5 26.37 1.66 -31.16
C THR A 5 26.27 3.19 -31.22
N ILE A 6 25.05 3.71 -31.37
CA ILE A 6 24.77 5.08 -30.98
C ILE A 6 24.12 5.01 -29.60
N THR A 7 24.96 5.27 -28.62
CA THR A 7 24.60 5.80 -27.31
C THR A 7 23.76 7.07 -27.54
N ASN A 8 22.47 6.90 -27.83
CA ASN A 8 21.51 7.99 -27.97
C ASN A 8 21.17 8.52 -26.57
N LEU A 9 22.14 9.22 -25.99
CA LEU A 9 21.96 10.03 -24.79
C LEU A 9 21.43 11.39 -25.28
N MET A 10 20.13 11.44 -25.61
CA MET A 10 19.46 12.71 -25.88
C MET A 10 19.36 13.47 -24.55
N ILE A 11 20.32 14.35 -24.27
CA ILE A 11 20.20 15.41 -23.26
C ILE A 11 19.31 16.49 -23.87
N MET A 12 18.00 16.34 -23.76
CA MET A 12 17.04 17.33 -24.23
C MET A 12 16.48 18.08 -23.02
N SER A 13 16.95 19.31 -22.82
CA SER A 13 16.65 20.12 -21.63
C SER A 13 15.18 20.58 -21.51
N SER A 14 14.39 20.51 -22.57
CA SER A 14 12.94 20.72 -22.51
C SER A 14 12.27 20.14 -23.74
N ILE A 15 11.68 18.95 -23.63
CA ILE A 15 10.85 18.40 -24.68
C ILE A 15 9.41 18.90 -24.46
N SER A 16 8.93 19.80 -25.31
CA SER A 16 7.48 20.05 -25.49
C SER A 16 6.85 19.11 -26.53
N SER A 17 7.64 18.27 -27.21
CA SER A 17 7.23 17.41 -28.31
C SER A 17 7.80 15.99 -28.16
N SER A 18 6.94 15.01 -27.83
CA SER A 18 7.29 13.59 -27.63
C SER A 18 8.51 13.09 -28.43
N PRO A 19 9.48 12.39 -27.82
CA PRO A 19 10.63 11.87 -28.56
C PRO A 19 10.18 10.98 -29.71
N MET A 20 10.60 11.34 -30.93
CA MET A 20 10.29 10.62 -32.16
C MET A 20 11.36 9.56 -32.44
N TYR A 21 10.88 8.33 -32.69
CA TYR A 21 11.57 7.20 -33.30
C TYR A 21 12.78 6.62 -32.55
N THR A 22 12.61 5.41 -32.00
CA THR A 22 13.74 4.49 -31.74
C THR A 22 13.44 3.12 -32.34
N HIS A 23 14.39 2.54 -33.07
CA HIS A 23 14.29 1.19 -33.64
C HIS A 23 14.87 0.09 -32.72
N SER A 24 15.26 0.45 -31.49
CA SER A 24 15.83 -0.49 -30.52
C SER A 24 14.74 -1.39 -29.95
N ARG A 25 14.82 -2.70 -30.22
CA ARG A 25 13.93 -3.71 -29.61
C ARG A 25 14.33 -4.10 -28.18
N GLN A 26 15.48 -3.65 -27.69
CA GLN A 26 16.02 -4.11 -26.41
C GLN A 26 15.68 -3.17 -25.27
N SER A 27 16.17 -1.93 -25.32
CA SER A 27 15.96 -0.95 -24.26
C SER A 27 15.76 0.46 -24.81
N PHE A 28 14.99 1.25 -24.07
CA PHE A 28 14.78 2.67 -24.28
C PHE A 28 15.11 3.41 -22.98
N ALA A 29 15.94 4.46 -23.05
CA ALA A 29 16.37 5.21 -21.87
C ALA A 29 16.25 6.71 -22.10
N LEU A 30 15.73 7.42 -21.10
CA LEU A 30 15.65 8.88 -21.05
C LEU A 30 16.34 9.37 -19.78
N GLN A 31 17.10 10.45 -19.90
CA GLN A 31 17.84 11.02 -18.78
C GLN A 31 17.64 12.54 -18.71
N PHE A 32 17.55 13.08 -17.49
CA PHE A 32 17.56 14.51 -17.19
C PHE A 32 16.55 15.33 -18.00
N SER A 33 15.41 14.73 -18.31
CA SER A 33 14.38 15.30 -19.18
C SER A 33 13.21 15.84 -18.37
N THR A 34 12.64 16.97 -18.78
CA THR A 34 11.43 17.55 -18.17
C THR A 34 10.24 17.40 -19.10
N PHE A 35 9.14 16.87 -18.55
CA PHE A 35 7.86 16.64 -19.20
C PHE A 35 6.79 17.44 -18.45
N SER A 36 6.35 18.55 -19.02
CA SER A 36 5.27 19.37 -18.46
C SER A 36 3.92 19.15 -19.14
N LYS A 37 3.92 18.51 -20.31
CA LYS A 37 2.75 18.15 -21.12
C LYS A 37 3.12 16.94 -21.97
N PHE A 38 2.15 16.04 -22.18
CA PHE A 38 2.19 14.89 -23.11
C PHE A 38 3.53 14.13 -23.19
N ALA A 39 3.61 12.99 -22.50
CA ALA A 39 4.61 11.97 -22.76
C ALA A 39 3.92 10.79 -23.46
N SER A 40 3.89 10.81 -24.79
CA SER A 40 3.50 9.65 -25.58
C SER A 40 4.57 9.43 -26.64
N PRO A 41 5.65 8.71 -26.32
CA PRO A 41 6.52 8.21 -27.37
C PRO A 41 5.72 7.16 -28.14
N PHE A 42 5.38 7.46 -29.39
CA PHE A 42 4.91 6.43 -30.31
C PHE A 42 6.07 5.44 -30.54
N LEU A 43 6.08 4.35 -29.78
CA LEU A 43 7.06 3.29 -29.91
C LEU A 43 6.52 2.27 -30.92
N HIS A 44 7.01 2.34 -32.16
CA HIS A 44 6.66 1.39 -33.22
C HIS A 44 7.03 -0.06 -32.88
N SER A 45 8.04 -0.25 -32.02
CA SER A 45 8.37 -1.54 -31.40
C SER A 45 8.44 -1.36 -29.89
N LEU A 46 7.73 -2.19 -29.14
CA LEU A 46 7.73 -2.16 -27.68
C LEU A 46 9.13 -2.56 -27.17
N PRO A 47 9.88 -1.66 -26.51
CA PRO A 47 11.13 -2.03 -25.89
C PRO A 47 10.84 -3.06 -24.78
N LYS A 48 11.79 -3.98 -24.57
CA LYS A 48 11.70 -4.91 -23.42
C LYS A 48 11.80 -4.16 -22.10
N GLU A 49 12.64 -3.12 -22.09
CA GLU A 49 12.96 -2.35 -20.90
C GLU A 49 12.90 -0.84 -21.18
N VAL A 50 12.28 -0.09 -20.28
CA VAL A 50 12.28 1.38 -20.30
C VAL A 50 12.96 1.93 -19.05
N LYS A 51 13.86 2.90 -19.21
CA LYS A 51 14.56 3.56 -18.09
C LYS A 51 14.37 5.07 -18.12
N PHE A 52 14.03 5.64 -16.99
CA PHE A 52 14.03 7.09 -16.77
C PHE A 52 14.98 7.41 -15.62
N ARG A 53 15.89 8.37 -15.84
CA ARG A 53 16.85 8.79 -14.81
C ARG A 53 16.92 10.30 -14.68
N GLY A 54 16.76 10.86 -13.49
CA GLY A 54 16.87 12.31 -13.31
C GLY A 54 15.74 13.10 -14.00
N CYS A 55 14.62 12.45 -14.34
CA CYS A 55 13.54 13.08 -15.10
C CYS A 55 12.57 13.84 -14.18
N LEU A 56 11.87 14.83 -14.74
CA LEU A 56 10.78 15.55 -14.07
C LEU A 56 9.49 15.42 -14.88
N PHE A 57 8.46 14.88 -14.28
CA PHE A 57 7.12 14.73 -14.82
C PHE A 57 6.17 15.63 -14.03
N SER A 58 5.52 16.59 -14.69
CA SER A 58 4.63 17.52 -13.99
C SER A 58 3.38 17.91 -14.77
N LYS A 59 2.29 18.18 -14.03
CA LYS A 59 1.03 18.79 -14.53
C LYS A 59 0.28 18.00 -15.60
N PHE A 60 0.24 16.68 -15.52
CA PHE A 60 -0.77 15.90 -16.26
C PHE A 60 -2.15 16.16 -15.65
N ILE A 61 -3.20 16.41 -16.44
CA ILE A 61 -4.53 16.80 -15.89
C ILE A 61 -5.62 15.75 -16.17
N LYS A 62 -5.36 14.79 -17.07
CA LYS A 62 -6.42 13.90 -17.56
C LYS A 62 -6.10 12.41 -17.48
N THR A 63 -4.83 12.03 -17.46
CA THR A 63 -4.43 10.62 -17.52
C THR A 63 -3.01 10.50 -17.00
N PRO A 64 -2.71 9.41 -16.29
CA PRO A 64 -1.36 9.13 -15.83
C PRO A 64 -0.49 8.56 -16.96
N ILE A 65 0.79 8.39 -16.68
CA ILE A 65 1.67 7.56 -17.52
C ILE A 65 1.18 6.13 -17.38
N GLN A 66 0.66 5.55 -18.47
CA GLN A 66 0.18 4.17 -18.45
C GLN A 66 1.28 3.22 -18.92
N LEU A 67 1.64 2.26 -18.08
CA LEU A 67 2.53 1.14 -18.40
C LEU A 67 1.68 -0.11 -18.53
N ARG A 68 1.70 -0.73 -19.71
CA ARG A 68 0.89 -1.94 -19.96
C ARG A 68 1.71 -3.00 -20.66
N GLN A 69 1.57 -4.23 -20.19
CA GLN A 69 1.93 -5.40 -20.97
C GLN A 69 0.89 -5.60 -22.09
N ASN A 70 1.35 -5.89 -23.30
CA ASN A 70 0.45 -6.14 -24.42
C ASN A 70 -0.08 -7.57 -24.33
N ASP A 71 -1.26 -7.75 -23.74
CA ASP A 71 -1.94 -9.05 -23.78
C ASP A 71 -2.43 -9.31 -25.20
N ALA A 72 -1.60 -10.02 -25.99
CA ALA A 72 -1.96 -10.48 -27.32
C ALA A 72 -3.23 -11.36 -27.36
N ARG A 73 -3.77 -11.75 -26.20
CA ARG A 73 -4.96 -12.59 -26.06
C ARG A 73 -6.27 -11.82 -25.84
N SER A 74 -6.25 -10.54 -25.47
CA SER A 74 -7.49 -9.86 -25.01
C SER A 74 -8.03 -8.77 -25.93
N LEU A 75 -7.33 -8.39 -27.01
CA LEU A 75 -7.79 -7.34 -27.91
C LEU A 75 -7.64 -7.77 -29.38
N SER A 76 -8.74 -7.66 -30.14
CA SER A 76 -8.66 -7.71 -31.59
C SER A 76 -7.65 -6.62 -32.06
N PRO A 77 -6.70 -6.93 -32.95
CA PRO A 77 -5.61 -6.02 -33.30
C PRO A 77 -6.05 -4.68 -33.94
N THR A 78 -7.34 -4.49 -34.18
CA THR A 78 -7.86 -3.46 -35.08
C THR A 78 -8.66 -2.34 -34.40
N GLN A 79 -8.89 -2.35 -33.08
CA GLN A 79 -9.85 -1.39 -32.49
C GLN A 79 -9.39 -0.40 -31.43
N ASP A 80 -8.16 -0.43 -30.89
CA ASP A 80 -7.86 0.54 -29.80
C ASP A 80 -6.37 0.89 -29.57
N ILE A 81 -5.49 0.57 -30.53
CA ILE A 81 -4.02 0.75 -30.37
C ILE A 81 -3.60 2.24 -30.35
N VAL A 82 -4.50 3.18 -30.66
CA VAL A 82 -4.23 4.62 -30.64
C VAL A 82 -5.09 5.32 -29.59
N LYS A 83 -4.85 5.02 -28.31
CA LYS A 83 -5.18 5.97 -27.25
C LYS A 83 -3.89 6.68 -26.87
N ASP A 84 -3.82 7.98 -27.18
CA ASP A 84 -2.67 8.90 -27.25
C ASP A 84 -1.73 8.99 -26.03
N ARG A 85 -1.84 8.11 -25.02
CA ARG A 85 -1.25 8.33 -23.68
C ARG A 85 -0.77 7.04 -23.00
N GLN A 86 -0.46 6.02 -23.78
CA GLN A 86 0.04 4.75 -23.28
C GLN A 86 1.52 4.58 -23.62
N LEU A 87 2.34 4.33 -22.61
CA LEU A 87 3.68 3.82 -22.78
C LEU A 87 3.58 2.29 -22.71
N LEU A 88 3.43 1.66 -23.88
CA LEU A 88 3.40 0.22 -23.97
C LEU A 88 4.81 -0.32 -23.70
N VAL A 89 4.94 -1.21 -22.72
CA VAL A 89 6.22 -1.81 -22.31
C VAL A 89 6.05 -3.31 -22.31
N ASN A 90 7.02 -4.03 -22.87
CA ASN A 90 6.86 -5.47 -23.00
C ASN A 90 7.12 -6.22 -21.67
N MET A 91 8.07 -5.77 -20.84
CA MET A 91 8.43 -6.52 -19.62
C MET A 91 8.80 -5.65 -18.40
N SER A 92 9.59 -4.59 -18.56
CA SER A 92 10.07 -3.83 -17.39
C SER A 92 10.22 -2.33 -17.58
N ALA A 93 9.96 -1.59 -16.51
CA ALA A 93 10.20 -0.15 -16.43
C ALA A 93 10.99 0.20 -15.16
N SER A 94 11.91 1.15 -15.26
CA SER A 94 12.67 1.64 -14.11
C SER A 94 12.75 3.16 -14.10
N PHE A 95 12.61 3.73 -12.91
CA PHE A 95 12.67 5.15 -12.63
C PHE A 95 13.69 5.36 -11.51
N GLU A 96 14.74 6.12 -11.81
CA GLU A 96 15.79 6.46 -10.86
C GLU A 96 15.88 7.98 -10.73
N ASP A 97 15.97 8.51 -9.51
CA ASP A 97 16.15 9.96 -9.26
C ASP A 97 15.12 10.82 -10.02
N THR A 98 13.88 10.31 -10.14
CA THR A 98 12.84 10.90 -10.98
C THR A 98 11.74 11.53 -10.13
N LYS A 99 11.25 12.69 -10.55
CA LYS A 99 10.24 13.47 -9.81
C LYS A 99 8.92 13.51 -10.58
N PHE A 100 7.83 13.30 -9.85
CA PHE A 100 6.46 13.39 -10.30
C PHE A 100 5.76 14.46 -9.45
N ILE A 101 5.51 15.65 -10.01
CA ILE A 101 5.04 16.81 -9.26
C ILE A 101 3.73 17.34 -9.87
N ASP A 102 2.69 17.51 -9.07
CA ASP A 102 1.39 18.06 -9.50
C ASP A 102 0.74 17.25 -10.63
N ASN A 103 0.94 15.94 -10.67
CA ASN A 103 0.35 15.06 -11.68
C ASN A 103 -1.05 14.62 -11.26
N THR A 104 -2.02 14.80 -12.14
CA THR A 104 -3.45 14.66 -11.88
C THR A 104 -4.12 13.73 -12.90
N ALA A 105 -4.82 12.71 -12.41
CA ALA A 105 -5.56 11.72 -13.21
C ALA A 105 -7.06 11.73 -12.85
N LEU A 106 -7.84 12.51 -13.60
CA LEU A 106 -9.29 12.68 -13.40
C LEU A 106 -10.11 12.22 -14.61
N GLY A 107 -9.64 11.18 -15.31
CA GLY A 107 -10.40 10.58 -16.41
C GLY A 107 -11.72 9.96 -15.96
N SER A 108 -12.54 9.53 -16.93
CA SER A 108 -13.83 8.90 -16.66
C SER A 108 -13.71 7.41 -16.35
N ASN A 109 -12.67 6.76 -16.87
CA ASN A 109 -12.44 5.32 -16.73
C ASN A 109 -11.41 5.03 -15.64
N PHE A 110 -11.42 3.81 -15.10
CA PHE A 110 -10.54 3.40 -14.01
C PHE A 110 -9.04 3.63 -14.33
N ASN A 111 -8.59 3.18 -15.50
CA ASN A 111 -7.21 3.35 -15.98
C ASN A 111 -6.78 4.80 -16.25
N GLU A 112 -7.73 5.71 -16.40
CA GLU A 112 -7.48 7.14 -16.64
C GLU A 112 -7.60 7.99 -15.37
N SER A 113 -8.16 7.39 -14.31
CA SER A 113 -8.46 8.05 -13.05
C SER A 113 -7.83 7.37 -11.83
N CYS A 114 -6.97 6.37 -12.07
CA CYS A 114 -6.21 5.67 -11.05
C CYS A 114 -4.70 5.95 -11.22
N GLY A 115 -4.01 6.32 -10.14
CA GLY A 115 -2.56 6.49 -10.14
C GLY A 115 -2.14 7.85 -10.68
N GLY A 116 -2.30 8.94 -9.94
CA GLY A 116 -2.16 10.32 -10.46
C GLY A 116 -0.89 10.61 -11.26
N ALA A 117 0.21 9.92 -10.97
CA ALA A 117 1.42 9.94 -11.78
C ALA A 117 1.49 8.76 -12.76
N ILE A 118 1.35 7.52 -12.26
CA ILE A 118 1.57 6.30 -13.04
C ILE A 118 0.47 5.28 -12.76
N PHE A 119 -0.03 4.69 -13.84
CA PHE A 119 -0.89 3.51 -13.84
C PHE A 119 -0.18 2.34 -14.51
N VAL A 120 -0.13 1.20 -13.86
CA VAL A 120 0.50 -0.03 -14.36
C VAL A 120 -0.55 -1.12 -14.48
N TRP A 121 -0.53 -1.87 -15.58
CA TRP A 121 -1.41 -3.01 -15.80
C TRP A 121 -0.70 -4.19 -16.46
N GLY A 122 -0.92 -5.38 -15.90
CA GLY A 122 -0.38 -6.64 -16.40
C GLY A 122 0.98 -6.95 -15.79
N GLU A 123 1.62 -8.03 -16.26
CA GLU A 123 2.84 -8.60 -15.69
C GLU A 123 4.09 -7.77 -16.05
N VAL A 124 4.10 -6.55 -15.55
CA VAL A 124 5.20 -5.62 -15.69
C VAL A 124 6.03 -5.69 -14.40
N THR A 125 7.35 -5.74 -14.54
CA THR A 125 8.25 -5.47 -13.42
C THR A 125 8.58 -3.98 -13.40
N ILE A 126 8.29 -3.30 -12.29
CA ILE A 126 8.55 -1.87 -12.16
C ILE A 126 9.44 -1.58 -10.96
N VAL A 127 10.44 -0.72 -11.18
CA VAL A 127 11.40 -0.32 -10.15
C VAL A 127 11.39 1.20 -10.01
N PHE A 128 11.16 1.68 -8.79
CA PHE A 128 11.33 3.07 -8.40
C PHE A 128 12.46 3.16 -7.39
N LYS A 129 13.47 3.99 -7.70
CA LYS A 129 14.60 4.25 -6.81
C LYS A 129 14.81 5.74 -6.68
N LYS A 130 14.88 6.26 -5.45
CA LYS A 130 15.13 7.69 -5.19
C LYS A 130 14.14 8.62 -5.92
N CYS A 131 12.89 8.19 -6.04
CA CYS A 131 11.86 8.96 -6.74
C CYS A 131 11.05 9.81 -5.76
N THR A 132 10.49 10.92 -6.26
CA THR A 132 9.60 11.79 -5.49
C THR A 132 8.25 11.89 -6.18
N PHE A 133 7.17 11.61 -5.46
CA PHE A 133 5.80 11.84 -5.86
C PHE A 133 5.21 12.92 -4.94
N GLN A 134 4.95 14.09 -5.49
CA GLN A 134 4.54 15.25 -4.71
C GLN A 134 3.28 15.88 -5.29
N ARG A 135 2.25 16.05 -4.45
CA ARG A 135 0.96 16.64 -4.85
C ARG A 135 0.34 15.96 -6.07
N CYS A 136 0.56 14.65 -6.22
CA CYS A 136 -0.13 13.88 -7.24
C CYS A 136 -1.58 13.65 -6.81
N ALA A 137 -2.52 13.71 -7.74
CA ALA A 137 -3.95 13.59 -7.46
C ALA A 137 -4.64 12.62 -8.43
N ALA A 138 -5.62 11.87 -7.95
CA ALA A 138 -6.44 11.00 -8.79
C ALA A 138 -7.81 10.75 -8.15
N ASN A 139 -8.76 10.14 -8.88
CA ASN A 139 -9.95 9.61 -8.22
C ASN A 139 -9.55 8.46 -7.27
N ASN A 140 -8.61 7.63 -7.72
CA ASN A 140 -8.12 6.46 -7.02
C ASN A 140 -6.59 6.44 -7.04
N ALA A 141 -5.92 6.11 -5.93
CA ALA A 141 -4.45 6.03 -5.89
C ALA A 141 -3.77 7.35 -6.31
N GLY A 142 -3.62 8.30 -5.38
CA GLY A 142 -3.17 9.65 -5.72
C GLY A 142 -1.84 9.73 -6.47
N ALA A 143 -0.92 8.77 -6.30
CA ALA A 143 0.34 8.69 -7.04
C ALA A 143 0.43 7.49 -7.99
N LEU A 144 0.32 6.26 -7.46
CA LEU A 144 0.63 5.03 -8.18
C LEU A 144 -0.52 4.03 -8.11
N CYS A 145 -0.96 3.54 -9.26
CA CYS A 145 -1.92 2.45 -9.35
C CYS A 145 -1.24 1.25 -10.03
N LEU A 146 -1.13 0.14 -9.30
CA LEU A 146 -0.28 -1.01 -9.62
C LEU A 146 -1.14 -2.26 -9.75
N CYS A 147 -1.53 -2.62 -10.96
CA CYS A 147 -2.44 -3.73 -11.23
C CYS A 147 -1.67 -4.95 -11.77
N CYS A 148 -1.68 -6.06 -11.04
CA CYS A 148 -1.09 -7.35 -11.44
C CYS A 148 0.40 -7.29 -11.79
N CYS A 149 1.19 -6.54 -11.05
CA CYS A 149 2.59 -6.27 -11.37
C CYS A 149 3.54 -6.58 -10.20
N SER A 150 4.83 -6.70 -10.49
CA SER A 150 5.88 -6.84 -9.48
C SER A 150 6.59 -5.51 -9.31
N THR A 151 6.49 -4.92 -8.12
CA THR A 151 6.94 -3.55 -7.89
C THR A 151 7.97 -3.48 -6.76
N ASN A 152 9.10 -2.84 -7.03
CA ASN A 152 10.10 -2.47 -6.02
C ASN A 152 10.18 -0.94 -5.91
N ILE A 153 10.02 -0.42 -4.69
CA ILE A 153 10.09 1.01 -4.35
C ILE A 153 11.15 1.17 -3.26
N SER A 154 12.23 1.87 -3.58
CA SER A 154 13.35 2.08 -2.65
C SER A 154 13.72 3.56 -2.56
N GLU A 155 13.98 4.05 -1.35
CA GLU A 155 14.44 5.42 -1.11
C GLU A 155 13.49 6.49 -1.70
N CYS A 156 12.19 6.23 -1.76
CA CYS A 156 11.21 7.11 -2.40
C CYS A 156 10.45 7.97 -1.39
N THR A 157 9.88 9.08 -1.87
CA THR A 157 9.02 9.97 -1.08
C THR A 157 7.67 10.15 -1.76
N PHE A 158 6.59 9.99 -1.00
CA PHE A 158 5.21 10.26 -1.39
C PHE A 158 4.64 11.32 -0.44
N GLU A 159 4.52 12.54 -0.95
CA GLU A 159 4.13 13.71 -0.15
C GLU A 159 2.86 14.34 -0.70
N LYS A 160 1.87 14.55 0.16
CA LYS A 160 0.63 15.28 -0.16
C LYS A 160 -0.08 14.73 -1.39
N CYS A 161 0.00 13.41 -1.63
CA CYS A 161 -0.75 12.78 -2.69
C CYS A 161 -2.21 12.61 -2.25
N ILE A 162 -3.14 12.83 -3.18
CA ILE A 162 -4.57 12.91 -2.88
C ILE A 162 -5.33 11.93 -3.77
N ALA A 163 -6.12 11.04 -3.17
CA ALA A 163 -7.22 10.41 -3.88
C ALA A 163 -8.54 10.98 -3.41
N TYR A 164 -9.38 11.39 -4.36
CA TYR A 164 -10.72 11.88 -4.06
C TYR A 164 -11.63 10.78 -3.50
N ASN A 165 -11.36 9.52 -3.84
CA ASN A 165 -12.10 8.37 -3.34
C ASN A 165 -11.19 7.51 -2.46
N ASN A 166 -10.40 6.60 -3.02
CA ASN A 166 -9.95 5.44 -2.24
C ASN A 166 -8.60 5.56 -1.53
N VAL A 167 -7.49 5.77 -2.25
CA VAL A 167 -6.14 5.50 -1.73
C VAL A 167 -5.20 6.68 -1.96
N GLY A 168 -4.67 7.30 -0.91
CA GLY A 168 -4.01 8.60 -1.07
C GLY A 168 -2.70 8.57 -1.87
N ALA A 169 -1.91 7.50 -1.80
CA ALA A 169 -0.65 7.39 -2.56
C ALA A 169 -0.62 6.18 -3.49
N ILE A 170 -0.54 4.96 -2.95
CA ILE A 170 -0.27 3.73 -3.72
C ILE A 170 -1.41 2.75 -3.56
N TRP A 171 -2.01 2.34 -4.68
CA TRP A 171 -2.92 1.21 -4.70
C TRP A 171 -2.28 0.06 -5.48
N ALA A 172 -1.92 -1.01 -4.79
CA ALA A 172 -1.53 -2.27 -5.40
C ALA A 172 -2.70 -3.25 -5.35
N LEU A 173 -2.99 -3.87 -6.50
CA LEU A 173 -4.12 -4.77 -6.63
C LEU A 173 -3.79 -5.94 -7.56
N SER A 174 -4.11 -7.15 -7.09
CA SER A 174 -4.15 -8.34 -7.92
C SER A 174 -5.59 -8.78 -8.17
N PHE A 175 -5.80 -9.59 -9.21
CA PHE A 175 -7.06 -10.28 -9.45
C PHE A 175 -6.85 -11.79 -9.47
N SER A 176 -7.79 -12.53 -8.88
CA SER A 176 -7.72 -13.97 -8.65
C SER A 176 -7.62 -14.84 -9.92
N TYR A 177 -7.98 -14.31 -11.08
CA TYR A 177 -7.89 -15.00 -12.36
C TYR A 177 -6.51 -14.93 -13.02
N PHE A 178 -5.61 -14.06 -12.54
CA PHE A 178 -4.22 -14.09 -13.01
C PHE A 178 -3.44 -15.17 -12.26
N SER A 179 -2.71 -15.99 -13.01
CA SER A 179 -1.83 -17.05 -12.48
C SER A 179 -0.56 -16.52 -11.81
N HIS A 180 -0.46 -15.22 -11.57
CA HIS A 180 0.77 -14.55 -11.19
C HIS A 180 0.60 -13.75 -9.92
N ASP A 181 1.58 -13.88 -9.03
CA ASP A 181 1.63 -13.16 -7.77
C ASP A 181 1.95 -11.69 -8.02
N CYS A 182 1.04 -10.80 -7.59
CA CYS A 182 1.33 -9.38 -7.47
C CYS A 182 2.23 -9.20 -6.23
N ASN A 183 3.35 -8.51 -6.40
CA ASN A 183 4.31 -8.29 -5.31
C ASN A 183 4.59 -6.79 -5.14
N LEU A 184 4.58 -6.33 -3.91
CA LEU A 184 4.90 -4.95 -3.54
C LEU A 184 6.01 -4.95 -2.48
N PHE A 185 7.21 -4.55 -2.88
CA PHE A 185 8.36 -4.38 -2.00
C PHE A 185 8.64 -2.89 -1.83
N ILE A 186 8.59 -2.40 -0.60
CA ILE A 186 8.86 -1.00 -0.27
C ILE A 186 9.93 -0.93 0.80
N GLU A 187 10.99 -0.20 0.54
CA GLU A 187 12.08 0.02 1.49
C GLU A 187 12.55 1.47 1.58
N TYR A 188 12.96 1.89 2.79
CA TYR A 188 13.58 3.20 3.04
C TYR A 188 12.77 4.38 2.49
N SER A 189 11.44 4.29 2.53
CA SER A 189 10.55 5.24 1.86
C SER A 189 9.62 5.96 2.86
N ASN A 190 9.25 7.19 2.52
CA ASN A 190 8.44 8.07 3.37
C ASN A 190 7.10 8.41 2.71
N PHE A 191 6.04 8.32 3.49
CA PHE A 191 4.67 8.67 3.11
C PHE A 191 4.16 9.76 4.06
N THR A 192 4.04 10.99 3.57
CA THR A 192 3.72 12.15 4.40
C THR A 192 2.52 12.91 3.88
N ASP A 193 1.56 13.18 4.77
CA ASP A 193 0.36 13.97 4.51
C ASP A 193 -0.45 13.49 3.29
N ASN A 194 -0.43 12.20 2.97
CA ASN A 194 -1.26 11.65 1.90
C ASN A 194 -2.70 11.52 2.38
N LYS A 195 -3.65 11.74 1.47
CA LYS A 195 -5.07 11.83 1.81
C LYS A 195 -5.93 10.99 0.88
N ALA A 196 -6.83 10.21 1.47
CA ALA A 196 -7.94 9.57 0.76
C ALA A 196 -9.28 10.18 1.17
N GLY A 197 -10.19 10.29 0.22
CA GLY A 197 -11.57 10.69 0.49
C GLY A 197 -12.38 9.63 1.24
N GLU A 198 -11.94 8.37 1.26
CA GLU A 198 -12.67 7.25 1.85
C GLU A 198 -11.73 6.30 2.59
N ASN A 199 -10.95 5.48 1.89
CA ASN A 199 -10.49 4.22 2.48
C ASN A 199 -9.11 4.25 3.13
N CYS A 200 -8.05 4.62 2.42
CA CYS A 200 -6.69 4.46 2.95
C CYS A 200 -5.78 5.65 2.64
N GLY A 201 -5.24 6.30 3.67
CA GLY A 201 -4.51 7.55 3.49
C GLY A 201 -3.22 7.43 2.69
N ALA A 202 -2.48 6.31 2.76
CA ALA A 202 -1.25 6.13 1.99
C ALA A 202 -1.30 4.91 1.04
N ILE A 203 -1.30 3.69 1.58
CA ILE A 203 -1.11 2.46 0.80
C ILE A 203 -2.26 1.51 1.00
N ASN A 204 -2.86 1.04 -0.09
CA ASN A 204 -3.75 -0.11 -0.06
C ASN A 204 -3.19 -1.24 -0.92
N ALA A 205 -2.93 -2.39 -0.32
CA ALA A 205 -2.45 -3.58 -0.99
C ALA A 205 -3.53 -4.69 -0.95
N ASN A 206 -4.17 -4.91 -2.09
CA ASN A 206 -5.23 -5.89 -2.28
C ASN A 206 -4.69 -7.13 -2.98
N LEU A 207 -4.84 -8.30 -2.37
CA LEU A 207 -4.40 -9.59 -2.92
C LEU A 207 -2.95 -9.52 -3.42
N THR A 208 -2.07 -8.87 -2.65
CA THR A 208 -0.68 -8.59 -3.05
C THR A 208 0.27 -9.03 -1.94
N ASN A 209 1.29 -9.83 -2.28
CA ASN A 209 2.39 -10.13 -1.35
C ASN A 209 3.13 -8.82 -1.04
N THR A 210 3.11 -8.40 0.22
CA THR A 210 3.56 -7.06 0.59
C THR A 210 4.68 -7.11 1.62
N ILE A 211 5.80 -6.47 1.31
CA ILE A 211 6.91 -6.26 2.24
C ILE A 211 7.16 -4.77 2.36
N ILE A 212 7.10 -4.26 3.59
CA ILE A 212 7.38 -2.85 3.91
C ILE A 212 8.49 -2.82 4.96
N ASN A 213 9.61 -2.21 4.63
CA ASN A 213 10.82 -2.24 5.45
C ASN A 213 11.41 -0.83 5.64
N ASN A 214 11.78 -0.44 6.85
CA ASN A 214 12.42 0.85 7.12
C ASN A 214 11.62 2.05 6.54
N CYS A 215 10.30 2.07 6.74
CA CYS A 215 9.42 3.09 6.16
C CYS A 215 8.73 3.93 7.23
N LYS A 216 8.36 5.16 6.86
CA LYS A 216 7.61 6.08 7.75
C LYS A 216 6.31 6.52 7.11
N PHE A 217 5.24 6.47 7.88
CA PHE A 217 3.89 6.94 7.54
C PHE A 217 3.50 8.05 8.50
N ILE A 218 3.55 9.30 8.03
CA ILE A 218 3.38 10.49 8.86
C ILE A 218 2.18 11.31 8.38
N GLY A 219 1.22 11.59 9.27
CA GLY A 219 0.14 12.54 8.96
C GLY A 219 -0.82 12.09 7.85
N ASN A 220 -0.84 10.80 7.49
CA ASN A 220 -1.72 10.33 6.43
C ASN A 220 -3.16 10.21 6.94
N THR A 221 -4.14 10.52 6.07
CA THR A 221 -5.54 10.61 6.47
C THR A 221 -6.50 9.94 5.50
N ALA A 222 -7.56 9.33 6.03
CA ALA A 222 -8.70 8.86 5.23
C ALA A 222 -10.01 9.22 5.93
N ASN A 223 -11.11 9.39 5.20
CA ASN A 223 -12.35 9.76 5.88
C ASN A 223 -13.10 8.57 6.50
N LEU A 224 -12.87 7.33 6.06
CA LEU A 224 -13.65 6.17 6.51
C LEU A 224 -12.80 5.15 7.25
N SER A 225 -11.81 4.53 6.58
CA SER A 225 -11.34 3.21 7.04
C SER A 225 -9.95 3.19 7.66
N CYS A 226 -8.92 3.77 7.07
CA CYS A 226 -7.53 3.58 7.51
C CYS A 226 -6.65 4.80 7.28
N GLY A 227 -5.95 5.24 8.32
CA GLY A 227 -5.08 6.41 8.25
C GLY A 227 -3.90 6.25 7.31
N ALA A 228 -3.22 5.09 7.30
CA ALA A 228 -1.98 4.91 6.55
C ALA A 228 -1.96 3.70 5.61
N VAL A 229 -1.98 2.47 6.14
CA VAL A 229 -1.73 1.26 5.36
C VAL A 229 -2.84 0.24 5.56
N ALA A 230 -3.43 -0.20 4.45
CA ALA A 230 -4.38 -1.30 4.41
C ALA A 230 -3.76 -2.51 3.67
N LEU A 231 -3.78 -3.67 4.33
CA LEU A 231 -3.32 -4.95 3.81
C LEU A 231 -4.53 -5.89 3.74
N ILE A 232 -4.97 -6.22 2.53
CA ILE A 232 -6.23 -6.92 2.30
C ILE A 232 -5.97 -8.16 1.44
N GLY A 233 -6.23 -9.36 1.93
CA GLY A 233 -6.16 -10.57 1.11
C GLY A 233 -5.69 -11.83 1.83
N GLU A 234 -5.08 -12.74 1.08
CA GLU A 234 -4.66 -14.08 1.54
C GLU A 234 -3.14 -14.26 1.63
N TYR A 235 -2.38 -13.29 1.13
CA TYR A 235 -0.94 -13.41 0.94
C TYR A 235 -0.14 -13.11 2.21
N SER A 236 1.06 -13.64 2.37
CA SER A 236 1.83 -13.26 3.56
C SER A 236 2.34 -11.82 3.42
N SER A 237 2.18 -11.01 4.48
CA SER A 237 2.71 -9.64 4.53
C SER A 237 3.72 -9.49 5.66
N TYR A 238 4.77 -8.71 5.43
CA TYR A 238 5.86 -8.50 6.39
C TYR A 238 6.17 -7.01 6.54
N LEU A 239 6.02 -6.48 7.76
CA LEU A 239 6.38 -5.10 8.10
C LEU A 239 7.56 -5.14 9.08
N ASN A 240 8.60 -4.38 8.77
CA ASN A 240 9.83 -4.35 9.56
C ASN A 240 10.42 -2.93 9.69
N TYR A 241 10.72 -2.48 10.90
CA TYR A 241 11.18 -1.10 11.16
C TYR A 241 10.24 -0.06 10.52
N VAL A 242 8.95 -0.13 10.87
CA VAL A 242 7.92 0.75 10.30
C VAL A 242 7.37 1.68 11.38
N GLU A 243 7.33 2.98 11.07
CA GLU A 243 6.78 4.00 11.95
C GLU A 243 5.47 4.55 11.39
N PHE A 244 4.41 4.51 12.20
CA PHE A 244 3.13 5.14 11.96
C PHE A 244 2.95 6.29 12.95
N ILE A 245 2.98 7.52 12.46
CA ILE A 245 2.96 8.73 13.29
C ILE A 245 1.84 9.67 12.83
N ASN A 246 0.98 10.11 13.75
CA ASN A 246 -0.07 11.11 13.46
C ASN A 246 -1.04 10.75 12.31
N ASN A 247 -1.23 9.47 12.00
CA ASN A 247 -2.19 9.07 10.95
C ASN A 247 -3.60 9.06 11.51
N SER A 248 -4.61 9.36 10.69
CA SER A 248 -6.00 9.39 11.18
C SER A 248 -7.09 8.97 10.23
N CYS A 249 -8.21 8.46 10.76
CA CYS A 249 -9.47 8.34 10.01
C CYS A 249 -10.73 8.62 10.84
N LEU A 250 -11.90 8.81 10.21
CA LEU A 250 -13.11 9.28 10.93
C LEU A 250 -14.07 8.20 11.44
N GLN A 251 -13.96 6.93 11.00
CA GLN A 251 -14.95 5.92 11.39
C GLN A 251 -14.35 4.63 11.92
N ASN A 252 -13.51 3.99 11.10
CA ASN A 252 -13.37 2.54 11.22
C ASN A 252 -11.95 2.05 11.40
N GLY A 253 -10.90 2.86 11.48
CA GLY A 253 -9.60 2.23 11.68
C GLY A 253 -8.43 3.09 12.06
N ALA A 254 -7.43 2.36 12.51
CA ALA A 254 -6.21 2.92 13.00
C ALA A 254 -5.24 3.23 11.85
N ALA A 255 -3.97 3.41 12.17
CA ALA A 255 -2.93 3.57 11.16
C ALA A 255 -2.80 2.35 10.24
N LEU A 256 -2.97 1.14 10.78
CA LEU A 256 -2.84 -0.12 10.05
C LEU A 256 -4.17 -0.88 10.01
N TRP A 257 -4.67 -1.16 8.81
CA TRP A 257 -5.83 -2.02 8.59
C TRP A 257 -5.39 -3.35 7.98
N ILE A 258 -5.91 -4.45 8.53
CA ILE A 258 -5.57 -5.79 8.12
C ILE A 258 -6.87 -6.55 7.87
N GLN A 259 -7.05 -7.06 6.66
CA GLN A 259 -8.24 -7.81 6.31
C GLN A 259 -7.89 -9.14 5.66
N GLY A 260 -8.26 -10.23 6.34
CA GLY A 260 -8.27 -11.56 5.75
C GLY A 260 -9.44 -11.74 4.78
N ASN A 261 -9.35 -12.75 3.93
CA ASN A 261 -10.45 -13.09 3.02
C ASN A 261 -11.67 -13.64 3.80
N ARG A 262 -12.89 -13.20 3.42
CA ARG A 262 -14.15 -13.69 4.00
C ARG A 262 -14.49 -15.11 3.54
N ASP A 263 -14.07 -15.49 2.34
CA ASP A 263 -14.57 -16.70 1.67
C ASP A 263 -13.60 -17.90 1.77
N TYR A 264 -12.40 -17.69 2.32
CA TYR A 264 -11.35 -18.71 2.35
C TYR A 264 -10.94 -19.05 3.77
N MET A 265 -11.72 -19.93 4.40
CA MET A 265 -11.35 -20.63 5.65
C MET A 265 -10.11 -21.53 5.53
N LYS A 266 -9.50 -21.63 4.33
CA LYS A 266 -8.33 -22.50 4.09
C LYS A 266 -6.98 -21.77 4.22
N ASN A 267 -6.95 -20.46 3.98
CA ASN A 267 -5.71 -19.69 3.99
C ASN A 267 -5.79 -18.59 5.05
N ILE A 268 -5.10 -18.84 6.17
CA ILE A 268 -4.92 -17.83 7.21
C ILE A 268 -4.02 -16.72 6.64
N PHE A 269 -4.53 -15.49 6.61
CA PHE A 269 -3.73 -14.33 6.23
C PHE A 269 -2.66 -14.09 7.30
N LYS A 270 -1.39 -14.33 6.96
CA LYS A 270 -0.27 -14.22 7.91
C LYS A 270 0.38 -12.85 7.76
N ILE A 271 0.40 -12.08 8.84
CA ILE A 271 1.11 -10.81 8.90
C ILE A 271 2.17 -10.89 9.98
N SER A 272 3.40 -10.62 9.61
CA SER A 272 4.52 -10.49 10.53
C SER A 272 4.85 -9.03 10.75
N LEU A 273 4.90 -8.63 12.01
CA LEU A 273 5.21 -7.29 12.49
C LEU A 273 6.50 -7.35 13.31
N ASN A 274 7.50 -6.59 12.89
CA ASN A 274 8.82 -6.56 13.52
C ASN A 274 9.29 -5.12 13.70
N PHE A 275 9.58 -4.68 14.92
CA PHE A 275 10.00 -3.30 15.21
C PHE A 275 9.04 -2.25 14.63
N ILE A 276 7.83 -2.18 15.19
CA ILE A 276 6.77 -1.26 14.73
C ILE A 276 6.52 -0.17 15.77
N VAL A 277 6.37 1.07 15.31
CA VAL A 277 5.99 2.20 16.16
C VAL A 277 4.64 2.75 15.72
N PHE A 278 3.74 2.94 16.68
CA PHE A 278 2.48 3.64 16.53
C PHE A 278 2.45 4.83 17.51
N GLU A 279 2.56 6.04 16.99
CA GLU A 279 2.57 7.27 17.77
C GLU A 279 1.43 8.21 17.31
N ASN A 280 0.55 8.56 18.25
CA ASN A 280 -0.53 9.54 18.11
C ASN A 280 -1.41 9.30 16.87
N ASN A 281 -1.64 8.04 16.52
CA ASN A 281 -2.54 7.69 15.43
C ASN A 281 -3.98 7.70 15.95
N ARG A 282 -4.87 8.42 15.28
CA ARG A 282 -6.21 8.72 15.79
C ARG A 282 -7.31 8.12 14.93
N PHE A 283 -8.38 7.71 15.56
CA PHE A 283 -9.62 7.41 14.86
C PHE A 283 -10.78 8.05 15.60
N ASP A 284 -11.70 8.64 14.85
CA ASP A 284 -12.96 9.07 15.40
C ASP A 284 -13.96 7.93 15.25
N PHE A 285 -14.88 7.79 16.21
CA PHE A 285 -16.02 6.92 16.06
C PHE A 285 -17.26 7.64 16.55
N LYS A 286 -18.39 7.35 15.91
CA LYS A 286 -19.70 7.72 16.43
C LYS A 286 -20.00 6.75 17.57
N GLU A 287 -20.16 7.26 18.78
CA GLU A 287 -20.74 6.45 19.86
C GLU A 287 -22.13 5.98 19.40
N GLU A 288 -22.39 4.67 19.49
CA GLU A 288 -23.76 4.19 19.35
C GLU A 288 -24.58 4.90 20.43
N PRO A 289 -25.71 5.55 20.09
CA PRO A 289 -26.51 6.21 21.09
C PRO A 289 -26.93 5.18 22.13
N ASP A 290 -26.52 5.39 23.39
CA ASP A 290 -27.07 4.65 24.51
C ASP A 290 -28.59 4.68 24.38
N GLN A 291 -29.21 3.50 24.28
CA GLN A 291 -30.62 3.35 23.91
C GLN A 291 -31.59 4.08 24.86
N GLU A 292 -31.11 4.64 25.97
CA GLU A 292 -31.91 5.33 26.98
C GLU A 292 -31.82 6.87 26.98
N LYS A 293 -31.00 7.52 26.12
CA LYS A 293 -30.89 9.00 26.11
C LYS A 293 -31.09 9.61 24.73
N THR A 294 -32.35 9.68 24.33
CA THR A 294 -32.82 10.48 23.19
C THR A 294 -32.70 11.97 23.50
N THR A 295 -31.63 12.65 23.06
CA THR A 295 -31.65 14.09 22.64
C THR A 295 -30.30 14.75 22.31
N SER A 296 -29.12 14.13 22.50
CA SER A 296 -27.86 14.85 22.27
C SER A 296 -27.19 14.54 20.93
N SER A 297 -26.84 15.60 20.21
CA SER A 297 -25.96 15.66 19.02
C SER A 297 -24.87 14.59 18.98
N ASP A 298 -24.68 13.92 17.82
CA ASP A 298 -23.59 13.00 17.49
C ASP A 298 -22.22 13.57 17.90
N LYS A 299 -21.77 13.31 19.13
CA LYS A 299 -20.45 13.72 19.60
C LYS A 299 -19.46 12.67 19.12
N LEU A 300 -18.62 13.02 18.14
CA LEU A 300 -17.50 12.19 17.73
C LEU A 300 -16.48 12.13 18.88
N VAL A 301 -16.13 10.92 19.30
CA VAL A 301 -15.07 10.69 20.29
C VAL A 301 -13.82 10.25 19.55
N SER A 302 -12.76 11.05 19.67
CA SER A 302 -11.45 10.74 19.09
C SER A 302 -10.67 9.83 20.03
N LYS A 303 -10.20 8.69 19.53
CA LYS A 303 -9.37 7.72 20.26
C LYS A 303 -8.03 7.54 19.56
N ILE A 304 -6.99 7.23 20.33
CA ILE A 304 -5.70 6.80 19.78
C ILE A 304 -5.76 5.29 19.54
N GLY A 305 -5.46 4.81 18.32
CA GLY A 305 -5.46 3.39 17.96
C GLY A 305 -4.40 3.01 16.95
N ALA A 306 -3.99 1.74 16.94
CA ALA A 306 -2.87 1.25 16.13
C ALA A 306 -3.27 0.33 14.97
N ILE A 307 -4.03 -0.74 15.27
CA ILE A 307 -4.37 -1.79 14.31
C ILE A 307 -5.88 -2.05 14.31
N HIS A 308 -6.47 -2.14 13.12
CA HIS A 308 -7.80 -2.74 12.94
C HIS A 308 -7.67 -4.02 12.12
N THR A 309 -8.25 -5.11 12.61
CA THR A 309 -8.33 -6.38 11.89
C THR A 309 -9.77 -6.74 11.51
N PHE A 310 -9.95 -7.31 10.31
CA PHE A 310 -11.19 -7.88 9.84
C PHE A 310 -10.97 -9.28 9.26
N GLY A 311 -11.84 -10.24 9.60
CA GLY A 311 -11.74 -11.62 9.09
C GLY A 311 -10.69 -12.47 9.82
N ILE A 312 -10.32 -13.61 9.22
CA ILE A 312 -9.36 -14.56 9.82
C ILE A 312 -7.94 -14.09 9.49
N VAL A 313 -7.23 -13.64 10.53
CA VAL A 313 -5.88 -13.08 10.42
C VAL A 313 -5.01 -13.73 11.49
N SER A 314 -3.78 -14.10 11.12
CA SER A 314 -2.73 -14.42 12.09
C SER A 314 -1.68 -13.33 12.11
N LEU A 315 -1.56 -12.69 13.27
CA LEU A 315 -0.52 -11.71 13.54
C LEU A 315 0.65 -12.42 14.23
N PHE A 316 1.85 -12.25 13.66
CA PHE A 316 3.10 -12.72 14.21
C PHE A 316 3.91 -11.50 14.63
N TYR A 317 4.46 -11.55 15.83
CA TYR A 317 5.29 -10.50 16.38
C TYR A 317 6.69 -11.06 16.62
N ASP A 318 7.67 -10.55 15.88
CA ASP A 318 9.04 -11.07 15.94
C ASP A 318 10.01 -10.12 16.67
N GLY A 319 9.59 -8.88 16.94
CA GLY A 319 10.40 -7.85 17.60
C GLY A 319 9.56 -6.87 18.41
N GLU A 320 10.06 -5.64 18.59
CA GLU A 320 9.43 -4.66 19.48
C GLU A 320 8.21 -3.98 18.83
N ILE A 321 7.20 -3.68 19.65
CA ILE A 321 6.09 -2.79 19.25
C ILE A 321 5.98 -1.68 20.27
N CYS A 322 6.03 -0.44 19.80
CA CYS A 322 5.77 0.75 20.60
C CYS A 322 4.40 1.30 20.25
N PHE A 323 3.56 1.53 21.27
CA PHE A 323 2.27 2.18 21.12
C PHE A 323 2.03 3.16 22.27
N ASP A 324 1.60 4.38 21.96
CA ASP A 324 1.38 5.48 22.91
C ASP A 324 -0.08 5.67 23.33
N GLY A 325 -0.98 4.80 22.86
CA GLY A 325 -2.38 4.76 23.27
C GLY A 325 -2.68 3.79 24.41
N VAL A 326 -3.96 3.67 24.75
CA VAL A 326 -4.45 2.72 25.75
C VAL A 326 -4.59 1.32 25.14
N TYR A 327 -4.29 0.29 25.93
CA TYR A 327 -4.25 -1.12 25.53
C TYR A 327 -5.46 -1.54 24.69
N GLU A 328 -6.66 -1.14 25.13
CA GLU A 328 -7.95 -1.51 24.55
C GLU A 328 -8.14 -0.98 23.12
N ASN A 329 -7.36 0.02 22.73
CA ASN A 329 -7.38 0.59 21.39
C ASN A 329 -6.22 0.12 20.52
N PHE A 330 -5.32 -0.73 21.04
CA PHE A 330 -4.17 -1.22 20.27
C PHE A 330 -4.63 -2.05 19.07
N ILE A 331 -5.48 -3.05 19.31
CA ILE A 331 -6.09 -3.88 18.27
C ILE A 331 -7.61 -3.82 18.44
N ARG A 332 -8.30 -3.46 17.35
CA ARG A 332 -9.76 -3.56 17.23
C ARG A 332 -10.13 -4.69 16.28
N THR A 333 -11.26 -5.35 16.53
CA THR A 333 -11.87 -6.36 15.65
C THR A 333 -13.32 -5.98 15.38
N GLU A 334 -13.75 -5.97 14.10
CA GLU A 334 -15.11 -5.50 13.73
C GLU A 334 -16.24 -6.44 14.17
N LYS A 335 -15.96 -7.73 14.35
CA LYS A 335 -17.01 -8.78 14.43
C LYS A 335 -17.45 -9.20 15.81
N ASP A 336 -16.83 -8.73 16.88
CA ASP A 336 -17.12 -9.33 18.18
C ASP A 336 -16.99 -8.32 19.32
N LYS A 337 -18.15 -7.75 19.72
CA LYS A 337 -18.27 -6.90 20.92
C LYS A 337 -17.87 -7.68 22.20
N ASN A 338 -17.77 -9.01 22.14
CA ASN A 338 -17.38 -9.90 23.24
C ASN A 338 -15.94 -10.45 23.11
N PHE A 339 -15.19 -10.08 22.07
CA PHE A 339 -13.78 -10.45 21.97
C PHE A 339 -12.96 -9.59 22.92
N LEU A 340 -12.88 -10.05 24.16
CA LEU A 340 -11.80 -9.70 25.06
C LEU A 340 -10.54 -10.36 24.48
N PRO A 341 -9.47 -9.63 24.14
CA PRO A 341 -8.25 -10.24 23.64
C PRO A 341 -7.68 -11.18 24.71
N GLY A 342 -8.01 -12.47 24.60
CA GLY A 342 -7.42 -13.55 25.37
C GLY A 342 -5.94 -13.64 25.01
N GLN A 343 -5.11 -13.01 25.83
CA GLN A 343 -3.72 -12.75 25.53
C GLN A 343 -2.83 -13.97 25.84
N ASN A 344 -2.00 -14.34 24.87
CA ASN A 344 -0.72 -15.01 25.13
C ASN A 344 0.43 -14.09 24.66
N PHE A 345 0.34 -12.82 25.02
CA PHE A 345 1.36 -11.81 24.71
C PHE A 345 2.25 -11.67 25.93
N ARG A 346 3.53 -12.04 25.80
CA ARG A 346 4.49 -11.78 26.88
C ARG A 346 5.03 -10.35 26.87
N GLU A 347 5.05 -9.66 25.72
CA GLU A 347 5.73 -8.35 25.62
C GLU A 347 5.11 -7.45 24.53
N ILE A 348 3.87 -6.97 24.71
CA ILE A 348 3.47 -5.71 24.06
C ILE A 348 3.76 -4.58 25.07
N LEU A 349 4.57 -3.62 24.67
CA LEU A 349 5.05 -2.53 25.52
C LEU A 349 4.11 -1.33 25.38
N PHE A 350 3.33 -1.03 26.42
CA PHE A 350 2.44 0.12 26.47
C PHE A 350 3.10 1.25 27.27
N ASN A 351 3.25 2.43 26.69
CA ASN A 351 3.77 3.59 27.41
C ASN A 351 2.65 4.58 27.73
N SER A 352 2.57 5.00 28.99
CA SER A 352 1.99 6.29 29.37
C SER A 352 3.13 7.28 29.65
N SER A 353 3.25 8.24 28.72
CA SER A 353 4.05 9.48 28.79
C SER A 353 5.57 9.41 28.55
N SER A 354 5.92 9.94 27.39
CA SER A 354 7.15 10.65 27.00
C SER A 354 8.50 9.92 27.15
N LYS A 355 9.00 9.46 25.99
CA LYS A 355 10.30 8.83 25.74
C LYS A 355 10.34 7.39 26.30
N CYS A 356 10.40 6.38 25.43
CA CYS A 356 10.61 4.99 25.84
C CYS A 356 11.94 4.85 26.60
N PRO A 357 11.89 4.71 27.94
CA PRO A 357 12.38 3.50 28.58
C PRO A 357 11.41 3.00 29.68
N PHE A 358 10.69 1.93 29.32
CA PHE A 358 10.05 0.85 30.09
C PHE A 358 9.45 1.10 31.49
N LYS A 359 8.15 0.79 31.60
CA LYS A 359 7.59 0.07 32.76
C LYS A 359 6.70 -1.06 32.26
N LEU A 360 7.03 -2.31 32.62
CA LEU A 360 6.23 -3.51 32.36
C LEU A 360 4.90 -3.40 33.11
N VAL A 361 3.78 -3.58 32.41
CA VAL A 361 2.48 -3.84 33.04
C VAL A 361 2.42 -5.35 33.30
N GLU A 362 2.01 -5.74 34.52
CA GLU A 362 1.89 -7.16 34.85
C GLU A 362 0.82 -7.83 33.96
N PRO A 363 1.09 -9.05 33.46
CA PRO A 363 0.14 -9.78 32.62
C PRO A 363 -1.18 -9.99 33.36
N THR A 364 -2.29 -9.65 32.72
CA THR A 364 -3.62 -9.92 33.25
C THR A 364 -3.82 -11.44 33.31
N PRO A 365 -4.25 -12.01 34.46
CA PRO A 365 -4.53 -13.44 34.56
C PRO A 365 -5.59 -13.85 33.55
N VAL A 366 -5.26 -14.79 32.67
CA VAL A 366 -6.22 -15.36 31.71
C VAL A 366 -7.04 -16.43 32.43
N VAL A 367 -8.33 -16.19 32.58
CA VAL A 367 -9.32 -17.22 32.92
C VAL A 367 -9.98 -17.64 31.61
N CYS A 368 -9.55 -18.75 31.03
CA CYS A 368 -10.24 -19.36 29.90
C CYS A 368 -11.38 -20.22 30.45
N GLU A 369 -12.61 -19.74 30.39
CA GLU A 369 -13.79 -20.61 30.48
C GLU A 369 -13.95 -21.35 29.14
N GLU A 370 -14.36 -22.62 29.22
CA GLU A 370 -14.48 -23.55 28.09
C GLU A 370 -15.49 -23.04 27.05
N PHE A 371 -15.01 -22.36 26.01
CA PHE A 371 -15.83 -22.00 24.85
C PHE A 371 -15.11 -22.33 23.54
N GLU A 372 -15.83 -23.01 22.65
CA GLU A 372 -15.44 -23.26 21.27
C GLU A 372 -15.46 -21.93 20.49
N TYR A 373 -14.29 -21.38 20.15
CA TYR A 373 -14.18 -20.19 19.30
C TYR A 373 -13.31 -20.42 18.06
N THR A 374 -13.77 -19.91 16.91
CA THR A 374 -13.03 -19.69 15.67
C THR A 374 -12.46 -18.26 15.66
N ASN A 375 -11.41 -18.03 16.45
CA ASN A 375 -10.79 -16.71 16.66
C ASN A 375 -9.55 -16.48 15.77
N PRO A 376 -9.13 -15.21 15.53
CA PRO A 376 -7.83 -14.91 14.94
C PRO A 376 -6.71 -15.50 15.82
N TYR A 377 -5.92 -16.41 15.24
CA TYR A 377 -4.83 -17.10 15.92
C TYR A 377 -3.57 -16.23 15.91
N ILE A 378 -3.12 -15.77 17.07
CA ILE A 378 -1.90 -14.97 17.24
C ILE A 378 -0.81 -15.89 17.76
N GLU A 379 0.25 -16.12 16.98
CA GLU A 379 1.36 -17.01 17.35
C GLU A 379 2.63 -16.18 17.60
N ASN A 380 3.22 -16.33 18.79
CA ASN A 380 4.47 -15.67 19.15
C ASN A 380 5.66 -16.59 18.89
N ARG A 381 6.56 -16.22 17.96
CA ARG A 381 7.73 -17.03 17.56
C ARG A 381 8.93 -16.93 18.50
N LEU A 382 8.93 -16.01 19.47
CA LEU A 382 10.02 -15.89 20.45
C LEU A 382 10.06 -17.05 21.46
N ILE A 383 9.05 -17.95 21.45
CA ILE A 383 9.02 -19.17 22.26
C ILE A 383 9.72 -20.33 21.52
N LYS A 384 10.85 -20.07 20.87
CA LYS A 384 11.63 -21.10 20.19
C LYS A 384 12.50 -21.85 21.19
N ASN A 385 11.88 -22.60 22.10
CA ASN A 385 12.46 -23.70 22.91
C ASN A 385 11.44 -24.43 23.81
N LYS A 386 10.12 -24.25 23.61
CA LYS A 386 9.12 -25.18 24.15
C LYS A 386 8.24 -25.67 23.02
N LEU A 387 8.11 -26.99 22.91
CA LEU A 387 7.56 -27.72 21.77
C LEU A 387 6.27 -27.08 21.21
N ALA A 388 6.22 -26.94 19.89
CA ALA A 388 4.97 -26.89 19.16
C ALA A 388 4.31 -28.28 19.25
N LEU A 389 3.21 -28.39 19.98
CA LEU A 389 2.32 -29.56 19.88
C LEU A 389 1.38 -29.32 18.70
N PHE A 390 1.83 -29.69 17.52
CA PHE A 390 0.93 -30.15 16.46
C PHE A 390 0.74 -31.66 16.64
N LEU A 391 -0.50 -32.11 16.75
CA LEU A 391 -0.88 -33.50 16.51
C LEU A 391 -2.20 -33.52 15.74
N PRO A 392 -2.25 -34.12 14.54
CA PRO A 392 -3.49 -34.53 13.90
C PRO A 392 -3.78 -36.04 14.09
N ILE A 393 -5.08 -36.39 14.01
CA ILE A 393 -5.76 -37.71 13.78
C ILE A 393 -5.66 -38.77 14.94
N PHE A 394 -6.65 -39.61 15.34
CA PHE A 394 -7.78 -40.33 14.71
C PHE A 394 -8.87 -40.82 15.73
N MET A 395 -10.10 -41.02 15.21
CA MET A 395 -11.21 -41.96 15.56
C MET A 395 -11.39 -42.53 17.00
N MET A 396 -12.59 -42.32 17.56
CA MET A 396 -13.65 -43.34 17.70
C MET A 396 -15.02 -42.69 17.57
#